data_AF-A0A4U9IVK1-F1
#
_entry.id   AF-A0A4U9IVK1-F1
#
_cell.length_a   1.000
_cell.length_b   1.000
_cell.length_c   1.000
_cell.angle_alpha   90.00
_cell.angle_beta   90.00
_cell.angle_gamma   90.00
#
_symmetry.space_group_name_H-M   'P 1'
#
loop_
_entity.id
_entity.type
_entity.pdbx_description
1 polymer ?
#
loop_
_entity_poly.entity_id
_entity_poly.type
_entity_poly.pdbx_seq_one_letter_code
_entity_poly.pdbx_strand_id
1 'polypeptide(L)' 'MVLTIEPGIYFIESLLAPWREGQFSKHFNWQKIEALKPFGGIRIEDNVVIHENGTENMTRDLKLA' A
#
# COMPACT_ATOMS: atom_id res chain seq x y z
N MET A 1 2.22 -2.54 23.81
CA MET A 1 1.84 -1.39 22.95
C MET A 1 0.83 -1.85 21.92
N VAL A 2 -0.03 -0.97 21.38
CA VAL A 2 -0.94 -1.31 20.28
C VAL A 2 -0.64 -0.39 19.10
N LEU A 3 -0.49 -0.94 17.91
CA LEU A 3 -0.11 -0.22 16.69
C LEU A 3 -0.97 -0.67 15.49
N THR A 4 -1.11 0.20 14.50
CA THR A 4 -1.63 -0.14 13.17
C THR A 4 -0.48 -0.58 12.27
N ILE A 5 -0.72 -1.58 11.42
CA ILE A 5 0.17 -1.95 10.33
C ILE A 5 -0.64 -1.80 9.04
N GLU A 6 -0.41 -0.70 8.31
CA GLU A 6 -1.32 -0.21 7.26
C GLU A 6 -0.65 0.03 5.88
N PRO A 7 0.14 -0.91 5.33
CA PRO A 7 0.77 -0.72 4.03
C PRO A 7 -0.24 -0.49 2.91
N GLY A 8 0.10 0.41 1.98
CA GLY A 8 -0.72 0.68 0.80
C GLY A 8 0.08 1.04 -0.44
N ILE A 9 -0.55 0.81 -1.60
CA ILE A 9 -0.04 1.13 -2.94
C ILE A 9 -1.14 1.83 -3.71
N TYR A 10 -0.81 2.95 -4.35
CA TYR A 10 -1.80 3.81 -5.01
C TYR A 10 -1.28 4.28 -6.37
N PHE A 11 -2.20 4.50 -7.30
CA PHE A 11 -1.92 5.08 -8.62
C PHE A 11 -2.48 6.50 -8.70
N ILE A 12 -1.80 7.44 -8.03
CA ILE A 12 -2.26 8.83 -7.89
C ILE A 12 -1.68 9.68 -9.02
N GLU A 13 -2.50 10.13 -9.96
CA GLU A 13 -2.01 10.83 -11.17
C GLU A 13 -1.21 12.10 -10.83
N SER A 14 -1.64 12.90 -9.83
CA SER A 14 -0.90 14.12 -9.47
C SER A 14 0.52 13.86 -8.96
N LEU A 15 0.78 12.68 -8.38
CA LEU A 15 2.12 12.26 -7.95
C LEU A 15 2.90 11.56 -9.07
N LEU A 16 2.20 10.89 -10.00
CA LEU A 16 2.80 10.15 -11.11
C LEU A 16 3.17 11.06 -12.29
N ALA A 17 2.36 12.07 -12.59
CA ALA A 17 2.52 12.93 -13.76
C ALA A 17 3.93 13.55 -13.90
N PRO A 18 4.57 14.08 -12.84
CA PRO A 18 5.91 14.67 -12.95
C PRO A 18 6.99 13.67 -13.42
N TRP A 19 6.79 12.36 -13.18
CA TRP A 19 7.75 11.34 -13.57
C TRP A 19 7.71 10.99 -15.05
N ARG A 20 6.70 11.46 -15.79
CA ARG A 20 6.64 11.27 -17.25
C ARG A 20 7.71 12.10 -17.97
N GLU A 21 8.12 13.23 -17.40
CA GLU A 21 8.99 14.24 -18.02
C GLU A 21 10.43 14.24 -17.49
N GLY A 22 10.94 13.10 -17.00
CA GLY A 22 12.29 13.00 -16.43
C GLY A 22 13.09 11.81 -16.91
N GLN A 23 14.40 11.81 -16.59
CA GLN A 23 15.32 10.71 -16.93
C GLN A 23 14.89 9.34 -16.39
N PHE A 24 14.06 9.34 -15.35
CA PHE A 24 13.55 8.13 -14.71
C PHE A 24 12.25 7.59 -15.34
N SER A 25 11.62 8.33 -16.27
CA SER A 25 10.35 7.94 -16.93
C SER A 25 10.42 6.53 -17.55
N LYS A 26 11.58 6.15 -18.08
CA LYS A 26 11.86 4.82 -18.66
C LYS A 26 11.70 3.65 -17.68
N HIS A 27 11.69 3.89 -16.38
CA HIS A 27 11.54 2.85 -15.35
C HIS A 27 10.08 2.56 -14.99
N PHE A 28 9.13 3.37 -15.49
CA PHE A 28 7.71 3.20 -15.23
C PHE A 28 7.05 2.43 -16.37
N ASN A 29 6.35 1.34 -16.05
CA ASN A 29 5.48 0.68 -17.01
C ASN A 29 4.15 1.46 -17.11
N TRP A 30 4.16 2.54 -17.89
CA TRP A 30 3.02 3.45 -18.05
C TRP A 30 1.76 2.75 -18.54
N GLN A 31 1.89 1.77 -19.45
CA GLN A 31 0.75 1.01 -19.93
C GLN A 31 0.06 0.23 -18.80
N LYS A 32 0.85 -0.41 -17.93
CA LYS A 32 0.32 -1.15 -16.77
C LYS A 32 -0.23 -0.21 -15.70
N ILE A 33 0.40 0.95 -15.50
CA ILE A 33 -0.11 1.99 -14.58
C ILE A 33 -1.48 2.49 -15.04
N GLU A 34 -1.64 2.84 -16.32
CA GLU A 34 -2.95 3.26 -16.85
C GLU A 34 -4.03 2.19 -16.71
N ALA A 35 -3.67 0.92 -16.89
CA ALA A 35 -4.60 -0.19 -16.69
C ALA A 35 -5.05 -0.35 -15.21
N LEU A 36 -4.22 0.06 -14.25
CA LEU A 36 -4.49 -0.09 -12.81
C LEU A 36 -5.08 1.17 -12.17
N LYS A 37 -4.87 2.35 -12.75
CA LYS A 37 -5.43 3.62 -12.27
C LYS A 37 -6.94 3.60 -11.98
N PRO A 38 -7.80 2.95 -12.80
CA PRO A 38 -9.24 2.88 -12.53
C PRO A 38 -9.59 2.18 -11.20
N PHE A 39 -8.70 1.36 -10.64
CA PHE A 39 -8.88 0.71 -9.34
C PHE A 39 -8.45 1.61 -8.16
N GLY A 40 -7.85 2.77 -8.44
CA GLY A 40 -7.37 3.74 -7.44
C GLY A 40 -6.12 3.27 -6.70
N GLY A 41 -6.31 2.45 -5.66
CA GLY A 41 -5.23 1.95 -4.81
C GLY A 41 -5.74 0.98 -3.75
N ILE A 42 -4.81 0.38 -3.03
CA ILE A 42 -5.05 -0.66 -2.04
C ILE A 42 -4.35 -0.27 -0.74
N ARG A 43 -5.02 -0.51 0.39
CA ARG A 43 -4.42 -0.51 1.72
C ARG A 43 -4.99 -1.68 2.49
N ILE A 44 -4.12 -2.39 3.20
CA ILE A 44 -4.51 -3.44 4.14
C ILE A 44 -4.01 -3.00 5.49
N GLU A 45 -4.88 -2.99 6.49
CA GLU A 45 -4.58 -2.49 7.82
C GLU A 45 -5.01 -3.50 8.89
N ASP A 46 -4.08 -3.83 9.77
CA ASP A 46 -4.32 -4.66 10.96
C ASP A 46 -3.98 -3.89 12.24
N ASN A 47 -4.61 -4.28 13.35
CA ASN A 47 -4.26 -3.82 14.68
C ASN A 47 -3.45 -4.90 15.40
N VAL A 48 -2.22 -4.55 15.77
CA VAL A 48 -1.25 -5.47 16.36
C VAL A 48 -0.88 -5.03 17.77
N VAL A 49 -0.92 -5.98 18.71
CA VAL A 49 -0.44 -5.81 20.08
C VAL A 49 0.97 -6.35 20.19
N ILE A 50 1.89 -5.52 20.69
CA ILE A 50 3.26 -5.92 21.01
C ILE A 50 3.33 -6.36 22.47
N HIS A 51 3.74 -7.60 22.67
CA HIS A 51 4.01 -8.25 23.96
C HIS A 51 5.53 -8.41 24.16
N GLU A 52 5.97 -8.77 25.37
CA GLU A 52 7.41 -8.93 25.67
C GLU A 52 8.09 -10.02 24.82
N ASN A 53 7.38 -11.11 24.52
CA ASN A 53 7.92 -12.28 23.82
C ASN A 53 7.14 -12.61 22.52
N GLY A 54 6.44 -11.64 21.94
CA GLY A 54 5.70 -11.88 20.70
C GLY A 54 4.78 -10.74 20.28
N THR A 55 4.02 -10.99 19.22
CA THR A 55 3.02 -10.08 18.69
C THR A 55 1.69 -10.81 18.49
N GLU A 56 0.60 -10.12 18.78
CA GLU A 56 -0.77 -10.60 18.57
C GLU A 56 -1.40 -9.75 17.49
N ASN A 57 -1.90 -10.39 16.43
CA ASN A 57 -2.64 -9.71 15.38
C ASN A 57 -4.14 -9.92 15.62
N MET A 58 -4.73 -9.01 16.40
CA MET A 58 -6.13 -9.07 16.79
C MET A 58 -7.07 -9.16 15.58
N THR A 59 -6.73 -8.45 14.49
CA THR A 59 -7.53 -8.43 13.27
C THR A 59 -7.54 -9.80 12.58
N ARG A 60 -6.39 -10.47 12.48
CA ARG A 60 -6.27 -11.78 11.82
C ARG A 60 -6.70 -12.95 12.69
N ASP A 61 -6.57 -12.83 14.01
CA ASP A 61 -7.07 -13.84 14.95
C ASP A 61 -8.60 -13.94 14.90
N LEU A 62 -9.29 -12.84 14.57
CA LEU A 62 -10.72 -12.82 14.28
C LEU A 62 -11.09 -13.29 12.85
N LYS A 63 -10.11 -13.77 12.08
CA LYS A 63 -10.28 -14.31 10.73
C LYS A 63 -10.91 -13.31 9.75
N LEU A 64 -10.62 -12.03 9.90
CA LEU A 64 -10.91 -11.05 8.85
C LEU A 64 -9.99 -11.33 7.66
N ALA A 65 -10.60 -11.75 6.55
CA ALA A 65 -9.91 -12.08 5.30
C ALA A 65 -9.29 -10.83 4.65
#